data_AF-A0A8B8BB56-F1
#
_entry.id   AF-A0A8B8BB56-F1
#
_cell.length_a   1.000
_cell.length_b   1.000
_cell.length_c   1.000
_cell.angle_alpha   90.00
_cell.angle_beta   90.00
_cell.angle_gamma   90.00
#
_symmetry.space_group_name_H-M   'P 1'
#
loop_
_entity.id
_entity.type
_entity.pdbx_description
1 polymer ?
#
loop_
_entity_poly.entity_id
_entity_poly.type
_entity_poly.pdbx_seq_one_letter_code
_entity_poly.pdbx_strand_id
1 'polypeptide(L)'
;MGIGKIILVGGFAESPMLTQAVKSAFPQMRVIIPLEAAWSVLRGAVIFGHDPSLIKERRSKYTYGLRVFDTFDPTEHDEKYKYEQDGEILCCRLFSKLISIDDPVTVGEYRKSVEYKLTRIGHEESIELYTSASSNPKYVDEKGCCFVGYILSAGHGFLLNETVNVMMRFGETEVEIKAHQSKTEKTVVYYLGQ
;
A
#
# COMPACT_ATOMS: atom_id res chain seq x y z
N MET A 1 -12.03 7.41 -20.67
CA MET A 1 -12.06 8.73 -20.00
C MET A 1 -10.78 9.47 -20.38
N GLY A 2 -10.88 10.67 -20.94
CA GLY A 2 -9.72 11.49 -21.33
C GLY A 2 -9.40 12.56 -20.29
N ILE A 3 -8.16 13.04 -20.28
CA ILE A 3 -7.73 14.18 -19.45
C ILE A 3 -8.29 15.46 -20.07
N GLY A 4 -9.13 16.20 -19.33
CA GLY A 4 -9.79 17.42 -19.83
C GLY A 4 -9.15 18.74 -19.38
N LYS A 5 -8.30 18.71 -18.34
CA LYS A 5 -7.74 19.91 -17.70
C LYS A 5 -6.31 19.63 -17.20
N ILE A 6 -5.47 20.65 -17.24
CA ILE A 6 -4.15 20.68 -16.59
C ILE A 6 -4.20 21.78 -15.53
N ILE A 7 -3.80 21.49 -14.30
CA ILE A 7 -3.65 22.49 -13.24
C ILE A 7 -2.17 22.63 -12.93
N LEU A 8 -1.59 23.82 -13.14
CA LEU A 8 -0.19 24.11 -12.86
C LEU A 8 -0.08 24.73 -11.45
N VAL A 9 0.64 24.07 -10.55
CA VAL A 9 0.85 24.49 -9.16
C VAL A 9 2.33 24.59 -8.84
N GLY A 10 2.68 25.33 -7.77
CA GLY A 10 4.06 25.61 -7.36
C GLY A 10 4.58 26.96 -7.91
N GLY A 11 5.66 27.49 -7.33
CA GLY A 11 6.12 28.84 -7.67
C GLY A 11 6.51 29.03 -9.14
N PHE A 12 6.99 27.97 -9.80
CA PHE A 12 7.34 28.02 -11.21
C PHE A 12 6.13 28.00 -12.16
N ALA A 13 4.93 27.65 -11.67
CA ALA A 13 3.70 27.65 -12.46
C ALA A 13 3.28 29.05 -12.95
N GLU A 14 3.83 30.11 -12.37
CA GLU A 14 3.58 31.50 -12.77
C GLU A 14 4.53 31.98 -13.88
N SER A 15 5.51 31.16 -14.27
CA SER A 15 6.45 31.51 -15.34
C SER A 15 5.73 31.60 -16.71
N PRO A 16 5.82 32.73 -17.43
CA PRO A 16 5.29 32.84 -18.78
C PRO A 16 5.87 31.79 -19.73
N MET A 17 7.15 31.46 -19.58
CA MET A 17 7.83 30.45 -20.39
C MET A 17 7.22 29.06 -20.19
N LEU A 18 7.05 28.63 -18.93
CA LEU A 18 6.45 27.34 -18.62
C LEU A 18 5.00 27.29 -19.10
N THR A 19 4.22 28.31 -18.76
CA THR A 19 2.78 28.33 -19.09
C THR A 19 2.54 28.35 -20.59
N GLN A 20 3.36 29.07 -21.36
CA GLN A 20 3.33 29.04 -22.82
C GLN A 20 3.73 27.67 -23.36
N ALA A 21 4.83 27.08 -22.87
CA ALA A 21 5.28 25.76 -23.30
C ALA A 21 4.21 24.68 -23.06
N VAL A 22 3.57 24.66 -21.88
CA VAL A 22 2.50 23.71 -21.57
C VAL A 22 1.27 23.93 -22.45
N LYS A 23 0.84 25.19 -22.65
CA LYS A 23 -0.29 25.49 -23.54
C LYS A 23 -0.01 25.09 -24.99
N SER A 24 1.21 25.31 -25.48
CA SER A 24 1.62 24.91 -26.82
C SER A 24 1.74 23.40 -27.00
N ALA A 25 2.18 22.67 -25.97
CA ALA A 25 2.27 21.21 -25.99
C ALA A 25 0.89 20.54 -25.90
N PHE A 26 -0.08 21.19 -25.24
CA PHE A 26 -1.43 20.65 -25.01
C PHE A 26 -2.54 21.62 -25.43
N PRO A 27 -2.63 22.00 -26.72
CA PRO A 27 -3.54 23.05 -27.20
C PRO A 27 -5.03 22.72 -27.01
N GLN A 28 -5.37 21.44 -26.96
CA GLN A 28 -6.72 20.93 -26.74
C GLN A 28 -7.15 20.90 -25.26
N MET A 29 -6.23 21.11 -24.32
CA MET A 29 -6.51 21.03 -22.89
C MET A 29 -6.70 22.41 -22.26
N ARG A 30 -7.62 22.51 -21.31
CA ARG A 30 -7.75 23.72 -20.48
C ARG A 30 -6.65 23.75 -19.43
N VAL A 31 -5.68 24.65 -19.59
CA VAL A 31 -4.62 24.91 -18.59
C VAL A 31 -5.11 25.96 -17.58
N ILE A 32 -5.11 25.59 -16.30
CA ILE A 32 -5.52 26.42 -15.17
C ILE A 32 -4.27 26.70 -14.32
N ILE A 33 -4.01 27.97 -14.04
CA ILE A 33 -2.97 28.39 -13.10
C ILE A 33 -3.73 29.07 -11.95
N PRO A 34 -3.74 28.48 -10.74
CA PRO A 34 -4.41 29.10 -9.61
C PRO A 34 -3.79 30.47 -9.28
N LEU A 35 -4.59 31.37 -8.70
CA LEU A 35 -4.07 32.57 -8.08
C LEU A 35 -3.12 32.16 -6.96
N GLU A 36 -1.92 32.74 -6.93
CA GLU A 36 -0.86 32.36 -5.99
C GLU A 36 -0.51 30.87 -6.10
N ALA A 37 -0.01 30.47 -7.26
CA ALA A 37 0.27 29.07 -7.57
C ALA A 37 1.32 28.47 -6.61
N ALA A 38 2.24 29.32 -6.12
CA ALA A 38 3.21 28.98 -5.08
C ALA A 38 2.57 28.48 -3.78
N TRP A 39 1.42 29.03 -3.40
CA TRP A 39 0.72 28.74 -2.15
C TRP A 39 -0.40 27.72 -2.30
N SER A 40 -0.71 27.27 -3.53
CA SER A 40 -1.88 26.43 -3.82
C SER A 40 -1.86 25.08 -3.08
N VAL A 41 -0.69 24.45 -2.97
CA VAL A 41 -0.54 23.19 -2.23
C VAL A 41 -0.77 23.41 -0.73
N LEU A 42 -0.18 24.46 -0.15
CA LEU A 42 -0.34 24.80 1.26
C LEU A 42 -1.81 25.12 1.58
N ARG A 43 -2.46 25.96 0.77
CA ARG A 43 -3.87 26.31 0.93
C ARG A 43 -4.76 25.07 0.86
N GLY A 44 -4.48 24.17 -0.09
CA GLY A 44 -5.17 22.88 -0.19
C GLY A 44 -4.98 22.02 1.07
N ALA A 45 -3.78 21.97 1.64
CA ALA A 45 -3.52 21.26 2.88
C ALA A 45 -4.26 21.86 4.08
N VAL A 46 -4.35 23.20 4.19
CA VAL A 46 -5.13 23.87 5.24
C VAL A 46 -6.61 23.54 5.12
N ILE A 47 -7.17 23.61 3.91
CA ILE A 47 -8.57 23.23 3.66
C ILE A 47 -8.81 21.77 4.03
N PHE A 48 -7.91 20.87 3.64
CA PHE A 48 -7.98 19.45 4.00
C PHE A 48 -7.90 19.24 5.51
N GLY A 49 -7.03 19.95 6.22
CA GLY A 49 -6.95 19.87 7.69
C GLY A 49 -8.23 20.34 8.40
N HIS A 50 -8.97 21.28 7.80
CA HIS A 50 -10.29 21.70 8.32
C HIS A 50 -11.41 20.71 7.98
N ASP A 51 -11.38 20.10 6.80
CA ASP A 51 -12.34 19.10 6.36
C ASP A 51 -11.65 17.94 5.61
N PRO A 52 -11.17 16.91 6.35
CA PRO A 52 -10.56 15.73 5.73
C PRO A 52 -11.53 14.93 4.86
N SER A 53 -12.85 15.12 5.05
CA SER A 53 -13.88 14.39 4.33
C SER A 53 -13.99 14.78 2.85
N LEU A 54 -13.31 15.85 2.43
CA LEU A 54 -13.22 16.29 1.04
C LEU A 54 -12.55 15.24 0.13
N ILE A 55 -11.67 14.39 0.66
CA ILE A 55 -11.06 13.30 -0.08
C ILE A 55 -11.82 12.01 0.20
N LYS A 56 -12.64 11.58 -0.76
CA LYS A 56 -13.43 10.34 -0.65
C LYS A 56 -12.69 9.09 -1.08
N GLU A 57 -11.85 9.21 -2.09
CA GLU A 57 -11.16 8.08 -2.70
C GLU A 57 -9.70 8.46 -3.00
N ARG A 58 -8.80 7.50 -2.80
CA ARG A 58 -7.40 7.56 -3.22
C ARG A 58 -7.11 6.39 -4.15
N ARG A 59 -6.10 6.52 -4.99
CA ARG A 59 -5.53 5.38 -5.73
C ARG A 59 -4.27 4.91 -5.05
N SER A 60 -4.15 3.60 -4.88
CA SER A 60 -2.95 3.02 -4.28
C SER A 60 -1.73 3.25 -5.17
N LYS A 61 -0.65 3.82 -4.62
CA LYS A 61 0.59 4.07 -5.37
C LYS A 61 1.39 2.79 -5.63
N TYR A 62 1.20 1.77 -4.81
CA TYR A 62 1.91 0.50 -4.87
C TYR A 62 0.93 -0.66 -4.65
N THR A 63 1.34 -1.85 -5.03
CA THR A 63 0.73 -3.08 -4.53
C THR A 63 1.28 -3.35 -3.14
N TYR A 64 0.42 -3.56 -2.16
CA TYR A 64 0.79 -3.89 -0.78
C TYR A 64 0.46 -5.34 -0.49
N GLY A 65 1.33 -6.03 0.22
CA GLY A 65 1.13 -7.42 0.57
C GLY A 65 2.10 -7.94 1.61
N LEU A 66 1.84 -9.16 2.06
CA LEU A 66 2.63 -9.82 3.07
C LEU A 66 3.51 -10.90 2.46
N ARG A 67 4.69 -11.13 3.05
CA ARG A 67 5.45 -12.35 2.76
C ARG A 67 4.77 -13.53 3.41
N VAL A 68 4.45 -14.53 2.60
CA VAL A 68 3.89 -15.80 3.05
C VAL A 68 4.69 -16.98 2.51
N PHE A 69 4.29 -18.17 2.92
CA PHE A 69 4.67 -19.42 2.32
C PHE A 69 3.42 -20.28 2.16
N ASP A 70 3.47 -21.25 1.25
CA ASP A 70 2.38 -22.19 1.02
C ASP A 70 2.96 -23.54 0.56
N THR A 71 2.10 -24.55 0.40
CA THR A 71 2.46 -25.84 -0.19
C THR A 71 3.12 -25.63 -1.55
N PHE A 72 4.22 -26.34 -1.80
CA PHE A 72 4.93 -26.23 -3.07
C PHE A 72 4.12 -26.88 -4.21
N ASP A 73 3.79 -26.11 -5.24
CA ASP A 73 3.20 -26.59 -6.48
C ASP A 73 4.25 -26.47 -7.60
N PRO A 74 4.74 -27.56 -8.21
CA PRO A 74 5.74 -27.49 -9.27
C PRO A 74 5.25 -26.83 -10.57
N THR A 75 3.94 -26.66 -10.75
CA THR A 75 3.35 -25.99 -11.93
C THR A 75 3.33 -24.47 -11.75
N GLU A 76 3.26 -24.01 -10.51
CA GLU A 76 3.16 -22.60 -10.15
C GLU A 76 4.43 -22.07 -9.48
N HIS A 77 5.23 -22.85 -8.77
CA HIS A 77 6.31 -22.33 -7.93
C HIS A 77 7.71 -22.60 -8.47
N ASP A 78 8.57 -21.58 -8.40
CA ASP A 78 10.00 -21.71 -8.71
C ASP A 78 10.69 -22.62 -7.68
N GLU A 79 11.36 -23.68 -8.15
CA GLU A 79 12.12 -24.63 -7.33
C GLU A 79 13.16 -23.96 -6.41
N LYS A 80 13.69 -22.78 -6.77
CA LYS A 80 14.68 -22.06 -5.93
C LYS A 80 14.11 -21.57 -4.58
N TYR A 81 12.79 -21.47 -4.43
CA TYR A 81 12.13 -21.10 -3.17
C TYR A 81 11.53 -22.29 -2.43
N LYS A 82 11.69 -23.50 -2.97
CA LYS A 82 11.26 -24.75 -2.37
C LYS A 82 12.09 -25.07 -1.14
N TYR A 83 11.43 -25.54 -0.10
CA TYR A 83 12.08 -26.05 1.10
C TYR A 83 11.20 -27.12 1.76
N GLU A 84 11.81 -27.98 2.58
CA GLU A 84 11.09 -28.98 3.37
C GLU A 84 11.01 -28.51 4.82
N GLN A 85 9.83 -28.64 5.43
CA GLN A 85 9.63 -28.38 6.85
C GLN A 85 8.58 -29.34 7.39
N ASP A 86 8.88 -30.02 8.50
CA ASP A 86 7.98 -30.95 9.19
C ASP A 86 7.41 -32.06 8.27
N GLY A 87 8.18 -32.46 7.24
CA GLY A 87 7.77 -33.47 6.25
C GLY A 87 6.90 -32.94 5.11
N GLU A 88 6.62 -31.64 5.08
CA GLU A 88 5.89 -30.96 4.00
C GLU A 88 6.86 -30.21 3.07
N ILE A 89 6.58 -30.26 1.77
CA ILE A 89 7.31 -29.48 0.76
C ILE A 89 6.58 -28.16 0.56
N LEU A 90 7.26 -27.06 0.88
CA LEU A 90 6.71 -25.70 0.91
C LEU A 90 7.46 -24.77 -0.04
N CYS A 91 6.83 -23.66 -0.41
CA CYS A 91 7.39 -22.57 -1.19
C CYS A 91 7.43 -21.31 -0.34
N CYS A 92 8.62 -20.74 -0.13
CA CYS A 92 8.78 -19.51 0.65
C CYS A 92 8.73 -18.25 -0.25
N ARG A 93 8.76 -17.07 0.40
CA ARG A 93 8.89 -15.76 -0.25
C ARG A 93 7.74 -15.39 -1.20
N LEU A 94 6.59 -16.04 -1.08
CA LEU A 94 5.40 -15.68 -1.84
C LEU A 94 4.88 -14.30 -1.42
N PHE A 95 4.39 -13.53 -2.38
CA PHE A 95 3.75 -12.24 -2.14
C PHE A 95 2.23 -12.43 -2.07
N SER A 96 1.64 -12.34 -0.88
CA SER A 96 0.18 -12.33 -0.72
C SER A 96 -0.34 -10.90 -0.74
N LYS A 97 -1.01 -10.52 -1.83
CA LYS A 97 -1.53 -9.17 -2.07
C LYS A 97 -2.73 -8.84 -1.18
N LEU A 98 -2.66 -7.67 -0.54
CA LEU A 98 -3.77 -7.04 0.20
C LEU A 98 -4.50 -5.98 -0.65
N ILE A 99 -3.74 -5.13 -1.35
CA ILE A 99 -4.24 -4.05 -2.23
C ILE A 99 -3.33 -3.98 -3.46
N SER A 100 -3.90 -3.81 -4.66
CA SER A 100 -3.12 -3.62 -5.89
C SER A 100 -2.75 -2.15 -6.12
N ILE A 101 -1.64 -1.91 -6.81
CA ILE A 101 -1.38 -0.60 -7.44
C ILE A 101 -2.58 -0.17 -8.28
N ASP A 102 -2.85 1.13 -8.28
CA ASP A 102 -3.97 1.81 -8.94
C ASP A 102 -5.38 1.44 -8.46
N ASP A 103 -5.52 0.53 -7.49
CA ASP A 103 -6.80 0.23 -6.89
C ASP A 103 -7.44 1.51 -6.31
N PRO A 104 -8.72 1.76 -6.59
CA PRO A 104 -9.48 2.76 -5.87
C PRO A 104 -9.70 2.30 -4.43
N VAL A 105 -9.42 3.19 -3.49
CA VAL A 105 -9.55 2.95 -2.05
C VAL A 105 -10.38 4.07 -1.44
N THR A 106 -11.55 3.74 -0.91
CA THR A 106 -12.36 4.67 -0.12
C THR A 106 -11.63 5.02 1.15
N VAL A 107 -11.47 6.31 1.44
CA VAL A 107 -10.77 6.78 2.63
C VAL A 107 -11.55 6.40 3.88
N GLY A 108 -10.85 5.82 4.87
CA GLY A 108 -11.40 5.41 6.16
C GLY A 108 -12.00 4.00 6.20
N GLU A 109 -12.27 3.37 5.05
CA GLU A 109 -12.87 2.04 4.96
C GLU A 109 -11.81 0.94 4.84
N TYR A 110 -11.95 -0.12 5.65
CA TYR A 110 -11.13 -1.32 5.51
C TYR A 110 -11.53 -2.12 4.28
N ARG A 111 -10.52 -2.56 3.52
CA ARG A 111 -10.69 -3.60 2.51
C ARG A 111 -11.06 -4.93 3.17
N LYS A 112 -11.54 -5.87 2.36
CA LYS A 112 -11.86 -7.23 2.79
C LYS A 112 -10.67 -7.83 3.56
N SER A 113 -10.95 -8.42 4.71
CA SER A 113 -9.93 -9.13 5.49
C SER A 113 -9.40 -10.32 4.71
N VAL A 114 -8.09 -10.55 4.83
CA VAL A 114 -7.41 -11.74 4.35
C VAL A 114 -6.96 -12.54 5.57
N GLU A 115 -7.25 -13.84 5.54
CA GLU A 115 -6.93 -14.76 6.62
C GLU A 115 -5.57 -15.40 6.38
N TYR A 116 -4.74 -15.41 7.42
CA TYR A 116 -3.42 -16.05 7.43
C TYR A 116 -3.31 -16.95 8.66
N LYS A 117 -2.50 -18.00 8.58
CA LYS A 117 -2.16 -18.83 9.75
C LYS A 117 -0.79 -18.41 10.29
N LEU A 118 -0.73 -18.02 11.57
CA LEU A 118 0.54 -17.63 12.19
C LEU A 118 1.31 -18.88 12.63
N THR A 119 2.21 -19.38 11.80
CA THR A 119 2.98 -20.61 12.06
C THR A 119 4.32 -20.37 12.73
N ARG A 120 4.80 -19.12 12.72
CA ARG A 120 6.06 -18.71 13.33
C ARG A 120 5.93 -17.34 13.97
N ILE A 121 6.51 -17.20 15.15
CA ILE A 121 6.72 -15.92 15.83
C ILE A 121 8.23 -15.66 15.80
N GLY A 122 8.63 -14.56 15.19
CA GLY A 122 10.02 -14.10 15.24
C GLY A 122 10.39 -13.65 16.66
N HIS A 123 11.68 -13.70 16.98
CA HIS A 123 12.16 -13.33 18.32
C HIS A 123 11.82 -11.88 18.67
N GLU A 124 11.84 -10.99 17.68
CA GLU A 124 11.57 -9.56 17.87
C GLU A 124 10.42 -9.05 16.99
N GLU A 125 10.19 -9.62 15.81
CA GLU A 125 9.19 -9.09 14.87
C GLU A 125 8.56 -10.21 14.04
N SER A 126 7.28 -10.07 13.68
CA SER A 126 6.52 -11.08 12.94
C SER A 126 5.65 -10.45 11.84
N ILE A 127 5.43 -11.21 10.77
CA ILE A 127 4.67 -10.84 9.57
C ILE A 127 5.32 -9.66 8.81
N GLU A 128 6.04 -9.99 7.74
CA GLU A 128 6.73 -9.00 6.91
C GLU A 128 5.77 -8.37 5.89
N LEU A 129 5.71 -7.03 5.87
CA LEU A 129 4.99 -6.22 4.89
C LEU A 129 5.93 -5.78 3.76
N TYR A 130 5.43 -5.87 2.52
CA TYR A 130 6.13 -5.47 1.31
C TYR A 130 5.26 -4.56 0.44
N THR A 131 5.91 -3.71 -0.35
CA THR A 131 5.33 -3.01 -1.49
C THR A 131 5.85 -3.60 -2.80
N SER A 132 5.12 -3.39 -3.90
CA SER A 132 5.57 -3.67 -5.26
C SER A 132 5.11 -2.58 -6.24
N ALA A 133 5.95 -2.27 -7.22
CA ALA A 133 5.59 -1.48 -8.40
C ALA A 133 4.80 -2.28 -9.46
N SER A 134 4.73 -3.60 -9.33
CA SER A 134 3.90 -4.48 -10.17
C SER A 134 2.51 -4.67 -9.55
N SER A 135 1.48 -4.87 -10.36
CA SER A 135 0.11 -5.18 -9.90
C SER A 135 -0.07 -6.62 -9.42
N ASN A 136 0.77 -7.53 -9.91
CA ASN A 136 0.72 -8.96 -9.62
C ASN A 136 2.14 -9.52 -9.36
N PRO A 137 2.84 -9.05 -8.31
CA PRO A 137 4.06 -9.70 -7.87
C PRO A 137 3.75 -11.12 -7.38
N LYS A 138 4.61 -12.09 -7.70
CA LYS A 138 4.49 -13.47 -7.23
C LYS A 138 5.41 -13.72 -6.03
N TYR A 139 6.61 -13.17 -6.07
CA TYR A 139 7.59 -13.24 -4.98
C TYR A 139 7.98 -11.87 -4.43
N VAL A 140 8.36 -11.83 -3.15
CA VAL A 140 8.70 -10.58 -2.44
C VAL A 140 10.07 -10.00 -2.82
N ASP A 141 10.89 -10.74 -3.55
CA ASP A 141 12.22 -10.34 -4.04
C ASP A 141 12.22 -10.04 -5.55
N GLU A 142 11.05 -9.97 -6.18
CA GLU A 142 10.92 -9.50 -7.56
C GLU A 142 11.36 -8.05 -7.72
N LYS A 143 11.74 -7.68 -8.95
CA LYS A 143 12.15 -6.31 -9.27
C LYS A 143 11.01 -5.34 -8.97
N GLY A 144 11.30 -4.35 -8.13
CA GLY A 144 10.33 -3.33 -7.71
C GLY A 144 9.56 -3.71 -6.45
N CYS A 145 9.83 -4.87 -5.84
CA CYS A 145 9.40 -5.18 -4.50
C CYS A 145 10.36 -4.58 -3.45
N CYS A 146 9.80 -4.05 -2.37
CA CYS A 146 10.56 -3.48 -1.26
C CYS A 146 9.97 -3.95 0.07
N PHE A 147 10.85 -4.38 0.97
CA PHE A 147 10.47 -4.61 2.37
C PHE A 147 10.12 -3.27 3.01
N VAL A 148 9.05 -3.27 3.80
CA VAL A 148 8.52 -2.06 4.45
C VAL A 148 8.74 -2.12 5.95
N GLY A 149 8.44 -3.25 6.57
CA GLY A 149 8.50 -3.42 8.01
C GLY A 149 7.75 -4.67 8.46
N TYR A 150 7.74 -4.90 9.76
CA TYR A 150 6.95 -5.95 10.38
C TYR A 150 5.69 -5.35 11.00
N ILE A 151 4.54 -6.00 10.79
CA ILE A 151 3.26 -5.48 11.30
C ILE A 151 2.96 -5.96 12.73
N LEU A 152 3.70 -6.95 13.25
CA LEU A 152 3.64 -7.40 14.63
C LEU A 152 5.02 -7.23 15.29
N SER A 153 5.08 -6.45 16.36
CA SER A 153 6.28 -6.26 17.19
C SER A 153 6.44 -7.34 18.26
N ALA A 154 7.59 -7.36 18.93
CA ALA A 154 7.91 -8.30 20.01
C ALA A 154 6.83 -8.27 21.09
N GLY A 155 6.44 -9.44 21.60
CA GLY A 155 5.43 -9.52 22.64
C GLY A 155 4.01 -9.17 22.18
N HIS A 156 3.72 -9.12 20.87
CA HIS A 156 2.36 -8.97 20.32
C HIS A 156 1.36 -9.97 20.94
N GLY A 157 1.86 -11.12 21.40
CA GLY A 157 1.13 -12.08 22.21
C GLY A 157 -0.01 -12.78 21.46
N PHE A 158 0.11 -12.90 20.14
CA PHE A 158 -0.72 -13.79 19.33
C PHE A 158 -0.17 -15.22 19.50
N LEU A 159 -1.06 -16.20 19.39
CA LEU A 159 -0.76 -17.61 19.48
C LEU A 159 -0.33 -18.19 18.13
N LEU A 160 0.58 -19.15 18.18
CA LEU A 160 0.98 -19.96 17.04
C LEU A 160 -0.17 -20.87 16.58
N ASN A 161 -0.15 -21.21 15.30
CA ASN A 161 -1.10 -22.07 14.59
C ASN A 161 -2.56 -21.59 14.60
N GLU A 162 -2.80 -20.34 14.98
CA GLU A 162 -4.11 -19.70 15.00
C GLU A 162 -4.26 -18.71 13.84
N THR A 163 -5.50 -18.47 13.43
CA THR A 163 -5.83 -17.56 12.33
C THR A 163 -5.64 -16.11 12.72
N VAL A 164 -5.00 -15.35 11.84
CA VAL A 164 -4.84 -13.90 11.91
C VAL A 164 -5.55 -13.27 10.72
N ASN A 165 -6.53 -12.42 11.02
CA ASN A 165 -7.21 -11.60 10.04
C ASN A 165 -6.42 -10.32 9.83
N VAL A 166 -5.93 -10.10 8.62
CA VAL A 166 -5.25 -8.86 8.26
C VAL A 166 -6.13 -8.05 7.31
N MET A 167 -6.29 -6.77 7.61
CA MET A 167 -7.04 -5.83 6.79
C MET A 167 -6.28 -4.53 6.67
N MET A 168 -6.47 -3.84 5.54
CA MET A 168 -5.75 -2.61 5.22
C MET A 168 -6.74 -1.52 4.83
N ARG A 169 -6.47 -0.28 5.27
CA ARG A 169 -7.20 0.90 4.83
C ARG A 169 -6.26 2.06 4.57
N PHE A 170 -6.73 2.99 3.75
CA PHE A 170 -6.11 4.30 3.61
C PHE A 170 -6.86 5.25 4.54
N GLY A 171 -6.19 5.73 5.58
CA GLY A 171 -6.68 6.76 6.47
C GLY A 171 -6.57 8.15 5.83
N GLU A 172 -6.55 9.20 6.66
CA GLU A 172 -6.44 10.58 6.18
C GLU A 172 -5.12 10.80 5.43
N THR A 173 -4.00 10.71 6.15
CA THR A 173 -2.63 10.86 5.63
C THR A 173 -1.81 9.58 5.69
N GLU A 174 -2.30 8.57 6.39
CA GLU A 174 -1.57 7.35 6.72
C GLU A 174 -2.25 6.13 6.10
N VAL A 175 -1.48 5.06 5.94
CA VAL A 175 -2.01 3.75 5.59
C VAL A 175 -1.97 2.86 6.81
N GLU A 176 -3.10 2.24 7.15
CA GLU A 176 -3.23 1.40 8.33
C GLU A 176 -3.35 -0.06 7.93
N ILE A 177 -2.58 -0.91 8.61
CA ILE A 177 -2.67 -2.36 8.53
C ILE A 177 -3.08 -2.87 9.90
N LYS A 178 -4.25 -3.50 9.98
CA LYS A 178 -4.78 -4.08 11.21
C LYS A 178 -4.66 -5.60 11.13
N ALA A 179 -4.03 -6.19 12.14
CA ALA A 179 -3.97 -7.63 12.37
C ALA A 179 -4.82 -7.97 13.60
N HIS A 180 -5.76 -8.90 13.46
CA HIS A 180 -6.66 -9.35 14.51
C HIS A 180 -6.62 -10.88 14.64
N GLN A 181 -6.37 -11.38 15.84
CA GLN A 181 -6.46 -12.81 16.13
C GLN A 181 -7.64 -13.08 17.06
N SER A 182 -8.67 -13.76 16.53
CA SER A 182 -9.93 -13.99 17.25
C SER A 182 -9.75 -14.85 18.49
N LYS A 183 -8.83 -15.83 18.47
CA LYS A 183 -8.58 -16.73 19.61
C LYS A 183 -8.14 -15.99 20.88
N THR A 184 -7.31 -14.96 20.73
CA THR A 184 -6.82 -14.14 21.86
C THR A 184 -7.58 -12.82 22.00
N GLU A 185 -8.51 -12.53 21.09
CA GLU A 185 -9.18 -11.23 20.94
C GLU A 185 -8.21 -10.04 20.79
N LYS A 186 -6.96 -10.30 20.37
CA LYS A 186 -5.93 -9.26 20.27
C LYS A 186 -5.96 -8.61 18.91
N THR A 187 -5.73 -7.30 18.92
CA THR A 187 -5.63 -6.49 17.71
C THR A 187 -4.38 -5.63 17.78
N VAL A 188 -3.59 -5.66 16.72
CA VAL A 188 -2.43 -4.78 16.51
C VAL A 188 -2.68 -3.96 15.26
N VAL A 189 -2.34 -2.67 15.32
CA VAL A 189 -2.44 -1.76 14.18
C VAL A 189 -1.06 -1.21 13.90
N TYR A 190 -0.64 -1.34 12.64
CA TYR A 190 0.60 -0.82 12.11
C TYR A 190 0.29 0.33 11.15
N TYR A 191 1.05 1.42 11.25
CA TYR A 191 0.85 2.66 10.49
C TYR A 191 2.03 2.89 9.54
N LEU A 192 1.73 3.21 8.29
CA LEU A 192 2.68 3.65 7.29
C LEU A 192 2.52 5.16 7.03
N GLY A 193 3.63 5.88 7.05
CA GLY A 193 3.68 7.32 6.80
C GLY A 193 3.96 8.20 8.02
N GLN A 194 4.44 7.60 9.12
CA GLN A 194 5.05 8.35 10.23
C GLN A 194 6.49 8.74 9.92
#